data_AF-A0A7S2C1W1-F1
#
_entry.id   AF-A0A7S2C1W1-F1
#
_cell.length_a   1.000
_cell.length_b   1.000
_cell.length_c   1.000
_cell.angle_alpha   90.00
_cell.angle_beta   90.00
_cell.angle_gamma   90.00
#
_symmetry.space_group_name_H-M   'P 1'
#
loop_
_entity.id
_entity.type
_entity.pdbx_description
1 polymer ?
#
loop_
_entity_poly.entity_id
_entity_poly.type
_entity_poly.pdbx_seq_one_letter_code
_entity_poly.pdbx_strand_id
1 'polypeptide(L)'
;VGDGNRVCYHNLAMAPDYGQMGHTEVVNVSVPEEKVGEFAKDYFDAASKYPFGRADPQDRGTEYRSAIGIPGGMDGPLFKQIEAANNGRMELLAGKGNDADTVGTKKVWIYDSEKFPFFQGEVYHQFHDDMLERYSQGYHQLKGTLLDGGKIKKVECPELGF
;
A
#
# COMPACT_ATOMS: atom_id res chain seq x y z
N VAL A 1 -4.55 -7.44 -13.11
CA VAL A 1 -4.51 -6.24 -13.97
C VAL A 1 -5.57 -6.34 -15.05
N GLY A 2 -6.18 -5.23 -15.43
CA GLY A 2 -7.20 -5.18 -16.49
C GLY A 2 -6.62 -4.82 -17.86
N ASP A 3 -7.52 -4.54 -18.81
CA ASP A 3 -7.17 -4.16 -20.18
C ASP A 3 -6.19 -2.98 -20.22
N GLY A 4 -5.15 -3.09 -21.05
CA GLY A 4 -4.11 -2.06 -21.16
C GLY A 4 -3.16 -2.00 -19.96
N ASN A 5 -3.10 -3.05 -19.14
CA ASN A 5 -2.33 -3.08 -17.89
C ASN A 5 -2.77 -2.02 -16.88
N ARG A 6 -4.06 -1.67 -16.90
CA ARG A 6 -4.65 -0.64 -16.04
C ARG A 6 -5.09 -1.21 -14.70
N VAL A 7 -4.89 -0.40 -13.66
CA VAL A 7 -5.37 -0.59 -12.30
C VAL A 7 -5.87 0.76 -11.83
N CYS A 8 -7.18 0.94 -11.83
CA CYS A 8 -7.81 2.24 -11.58
C CYS A 8 -8.46 2.26 -10.21
N TYR A 9 -8.40 3.43 -9.57
CA TYR A 9 -9.18 3.68 -8.37
C TYR A 9 -10.68 3.61 -8.65
N HIS A 10 -11.47 3.57 -7.57
CA HIS A 10 -12.92 3.54 -7.63
C HIS A 10 -13.47 4.60 -8.59
N ASN A 11 -14.22 4.13 -9.59
CA ASN A 11 -14.68 4.96 -10.69
C ASN A 11 -16.08 4.52 -11.16
N LEU A 12 -16.82 5.47 -11.73
CA LEU A 12 -18.15 5.21 -12.32
C LEU A 12 -18.07 4.82 -13.80
N ALA A 13 -16.88 4.85 -14.40
CA ALA A 13 -16.68 4.61 -15.83
C ALA A 13 -16.52 3.12 -16.17
N MET A 14 -16.70 2.21 -15.20
CA MET A 14 -16.44 0.78 -15.34
C MET A 14 -15.02 0.47 -15.84
N ALA A 15 -14.06 1.38 -15.60
CA ALA A 15 -12.65 1.10 -15.82
C ALA A 15 -12.18 0.04 -14.81
N PRO A 16 -11.08 -0.69 -15.10
CA PRO A 16 -10.62 -1.80 -14.26
C PRO A 16 -10.37 -1.38 -12.80
N ASP A 17 -11.37 -1.58 -11.96
CA ASP A 17 -11.38 -1.17 -10.56
C ASP A 17 -10.44 -2.07 -9.75
N TYR A 18 -9.51 -1.45 -9.04
CA TYR A 18 -8.45 -2.17 -8.32
C TYR A 18 -9.02 -3.11 -7.24
N GLY A 19 -10.08 -2.71 -6.54
CA GLY A 19 -10.73 -3.52 -5.51
C GLY A 19 -11.42 -4.74 -6.11
N GLN A 20 -12.17 -4.57 -7.21
CA GLN A 20 -12.78 -5.69 -7.94
C GLN A 20 -11.74 -6.66 -8.52
N MET A 21 -10.55 -6.17 -8.81
CA MET A 21 -9.42 -6.98 -9.30
C MET A 21 -8.58 -7.62 -8.18
N GLY A 22 -8.93 -7.41 -6.91
CA GLY A 22 -8.25 -8.02 -5.77
C GLY A 22 -6.92 -7.35 -5.39
N HIS A 23 -6.68 -6.12 -5.84
CA HIS A 23 -5.56 -5.32 -5.37
C HIS A 23 -5.81 -4.82 -3.94
N THR A 24 -4.80 -4.20 -3.34
CA THR A 24 -4.92 -3.50 -2.06
C THR A 24 -4.11 -2.22 -2.10
N GLU A 25 -4.58 -1.22 -1.37
CA GLU A 25 -3.87 0.05 -1.21
C GLU A 25 -2.56 -0.16 -0.45
N VAL A 26 -1.46 0.29 -1.07
CA VAL A 26 -0.12 0.26 -0.51
C VAL A 26 0.64 1.49 -0.98
N VAL A 27 1.62 1.92 -0.20
CA VAL A 27 2.55 2.99 -0.59
C VAL A 27 3.88 2.36 -1.00
N ASN A 28 4.39 2.75 -2.17
CA ASN A 28 5.73 2.35 -2.59
C ASN A 28 6.77 3.35 -2.07
N VAL A 29 7.77 2.84 -1.36
CA VAL A 29 8.83 3.66 -0.76
C VAL A 29 10.21 3.11 -1.14
N SER A 30 11.19 4.01 -1.25
CA SER A 30 12.60 3.63 -1.38
C SER A 30 13.25 3.70 -0.01
N VAL A 31 13.64 2.55 0.53
CA VAL A 31 14.25 2.41 1.87
C VAL A 31 15.59 1.69 1.72
N PRO A 32 16.69 2.19 2.29
CA PRO A 32 17.94 1.43 2.36
C PRO A 32 17.70 0.06 3.03
N GLU A 33 18.30 -1.01 2.51
CA GLU A 33 18.01 -2.38 2.96
C GLU A 33 18.23 -2.58 4.46
N GLU A 34 19.24 -1.93 5.03
CA GLU A 34 19.58 -1.94 6.45
C GLU A 34 18.59 -1.17 7.34
N LYS A 35 17.69 -0.39 6.73
CA LYS A 35 16.65 0.41 7.39
C LYS A 35 15.26 -0.19 7.26
N VAL A 36 15.09 -1.29 6.54
CA VAL A 36 13.79 -1.96 6.35
C VAL A 36 13.16 -2.37 7.68
N GLY A 37 13.94 -2.92 8.61
CA GLY A 37 13.44 -3.26 9.94
C GLY A 37 12.96 -2.05 10.75
N GLU A 38 13.67 -0.91 10.66
CA GLU A 38 13.28 0.34 11.34
C GLU A 38 11.96 0.88 10.77
N PHE A 39 11.84 0.92 9.45
CA PHE A 39 10.61 1.35 8.77
C PHE A 39 9.43 0.43 9.08
N ALA A 40 9.64 -0.89 9.06
CA ALA A 40 8.61 -1.87 9.40
C ALA A 40 8.16 -1.75 10.86
N LYS A 41 9.06 -1.37 11.78
CA LYS A 41 8.72 -1.16 13.17
C LYS A 41 7.66 -0.07 13.31
N ASP A 42 7.79 1.06 12.60
CA ASP A 42 6.81 2.15 12.65
C ASP A 42 5.44 1.70 12.13
N TYR A 43 5.41 0.90 11.07
CA TYR A 43 4.19 0.27 10.59
C TYR A 43 3.52 -0.61 11.67
N PHE A 44 4.27 -1.51 12.31
CA PHE A 44 3.72 -2.39 13.35
C PHE A 44 3.36 -1.64 14.64
N ASP A 45 4.11 -0.60 15.01
CA ASP A 45 3.79 0.31 16.10
C ASP A 45 2.43 0.99 15.84
N ALA A 46 2.18 1.47 14.62
CA ALA A 46 0.90 2.06 14.25
C ALA A 46 -0.23 1.03 14.27
N ALA A 47 -0.06 -0.09 13.55
CA ALA A 47 -1.07 -1.14 13.45
C ALA A 47 -1.48 -1.69 14.84
N SER A 48 -0.51 -1.91 15.73
CA SER A 48 -0.78 -2.45 17.08
C SER A 48 -1.49 -1.47 18.03
N LYS A 49 -1.41 -0.16 17.78
CA LYS A 49 -2.14 0.85 18.58
C LYS A 49 -3.63 0.85 18.29
N TYR A 50 -4.02 0.45 17.07
CA TYR A 50 -5.43 0.43 16.69
C TYR A 50 -6.09 -0.92 17.00
N PRO A 51 -7.25 -0.95 17.68
CA PRO A 51 -7.94 -2.21 18.02
C PRO A 51 -8.23 -3.12 16.82
N PHE A 52 -8.44 -2.53 15.64
CA PHE A 52 -8.74 -3.23 14.41
C PHE A 52 -7.52 -3.42 13.49
N GLY A 53 -6.32 -3.06 13.94
CA GLY A 53 -5.09 -3.13 13.15
C GLY A 53 -4.87 -1.94 12.20
N ARG A 54 -5.81 -0.98 12.14
CA ARG A 54 -5.77 0.22 11.29
C ARG A 54 -6.62 1.36 11.87
N ALA A 55 -6.35 2.59 11.43
CA ALA A 55 -7.02 3.80 11.91
C ALA A 55 -8.50 3.88 11.54
N ASP A 56 -8.86 3.54 10.30
CA ASP A 56 -10.24 3.59 9.79
C ASP A 56 -10.84 2.18 9.62
N PRO A 57 -11.56 1.66 10.63
CA PRO A 57 -12.19 0.34 10.54
C PRO A 57 -13.48 0.31 9.72
N GLN A 58 -13.97 1.47 9.26
CA GLN A 58 -15.10 1.51 8.32
C GLN A 58 -14.71 1.13 6.89
N ASP A 59 -13.43 1.26 6.53
CA ASP A 59 -12.90 0.84 5.24
C ASP A 59 -12.79 -0.68 5.23
N ARG A 60 -13.78 -1.29 4.58
CA ARG A 60 -14.03 -2.73 4.58
C ARG A 60 -14.02 -3.25 3.17
N GLY A 61 -13.24 -4.29 2.97
CA GLY A 61 -12.98 -4.83 1.64
C GLY A 61 -11.56 -5.36 1.55
N THR A 62 -11.35 -6.27 0.60
CA THR A 62 -10.02 -6.83 0.35
C THR A 62 -9.01 -5.73 0.04
N GLU A 63 -9.44 -4.65 -0.56
CA GLU A 63 -8.65 -3.49 -0.97
C GLU A 63 -7.97 -2.75 0.20
N TYR A 64 -8.48 -2.87 1.42
CA TYR A 64 -7.94 -2.18 2.60
C TYR A 64 -7.12 -3.09 3.52
N ARG A 65 -6.80 -4.31 3.07
CA ARG A 65 -6.07 -5.28 3.89
C ARG A 65 -4.66 -4.80 4.24
N SER A 66 -4.23 -5.10 5.46
CA SER A 66 -2.88 -4.86 5.93
C SER A 66 -1.89 -5.72 5.13
N ALA A 67 -0.99 -5.08 4.38
CA ALA A 67 -0.05 -5.75 3.50
C ALA A 67 1.34 -5.10 3.53
N ILE A 68 2.37 -5.92 3.35
CA ILE A 68 3.76 -5.50 3.09
C ILE A 68 4.26 -6.28 1.87
N GLY A 69 4.78 -5.57 0.87
CA GLY A 69 5.45 -6.18 -0.28
C GLY A 69 6.96 -6.04 -0.16
N ILE A 70 7.70 -7.16 -0.24
CA ILE A 70 9.17 -7.18 -0.29
C ILE A 70 9.64 -8.20 -1.34
N PRO A 71 10.82 -8.01 -1.97
CA PRO A 71 11.36 -8.99 -2.92
C PRO A 71 11.51 -10.38 -2.29
N GLY A 72 10.93 -11.40 -2.92
CA GLY A 72 10.92 -12.78 -2.43
C GLY A 72 9.91 -13.06 -1.31
N GLY A 73 9.16 -12.06 -0.83
CA GLY A 73 8.13 -12.23 0.20
C GLY A 73 8.72 -12.77 1.51
N MET A 74 8.05 -13.75 2.12
CA MET A 74 8.54 -14.38 3.36
C MET A 74 9.83 -15.20 3.17
N ASP A 75 10.11 -15.65 1.96
CA ASP A 75 11.34 -16.40 1.62
C ASP A 75 12.50 -15.46 1.25
N GLY A 76 12.22 -14.15 1.16
CA GLY A 76 13.16 -13.13 0.74
C GLY A 76 14.17 -12.71 1.83
N PRO A 77 15.29 -12.08 1.44
CA PRO A 77 16.36 -11.71 2.36
C PRO A 77 15.94 -10.66 3.41
N LEU A 78 14.92 -9.87 3.11
CA LEU A 78 14.43 -8.81 3.99
C LEU A 78 13.43 -9.30 5.04
N PHE A 79 12.84 -10.49 4.88
CA PHE A 79 11.74 -10.95 5.75
C PHE A 79 12.18 -11.06 7.22
N LYS A 80 13.40 -11.49 7.51
CA LYS A 80 13.91 -11.59 8.88
C LYS A 80 13.90 -10.24 9.62
N GLN A 81 14.15 -9.13 8.90
CA GLN A 81 14.07 -7.80 9.50
C GLN A 81 12.62 -7.40 9.80
N ILE A 82 11.69 -7.75 8.91
CA ILE A 82 10.25 -7.53 9.10
C ILE A 82 9.73 -8.34 10.30
N GLU A 83 10.09 -9.61 10.39
CA GLU A 83 9.69 -10.50 11.49
C GLU A 83 10.23 -10.01 12.83
N ALA A 84 11.51 -9.64 12.88
CA ALA A 84 12.12 -9.06 14.07
C ALA A 84 11.44 -7.73 14.47
N ALA A 85 11.13 -6.86 13.50
CA ALA A 85 10.41 -5.63 13.75
C ALA A 85 8.98 -5.89 14.25
N ASN A 86 8.26 -6.88 13.73
CA ASN A 86 6.93 -7.24 14.18
C ASN A 86 6.91 -7.66 15.66
N ASN A 87 7.91 -8.42 16.11
CA ASN A 87 8.06 -8.87 17.50
C ASN A 87 6.77 -9.50 18.08
N GLY A 88 6.06 -10.30 17.27
CA GLY A 88 4.84 -11.02 17.65
C GLY A 88 3.57 -10.16 17.81
N ARG A 89 3.57 -8.90 17.36
CA ARG A 89 2.39 -8.01 17.48
C ARG A 89 1.26 -8.37 16.53
N MET A 90 1.63 -8.80 15.33
CA MET A 90 0.71 -9.23 14.28
C MET A 90 1.05 -10.65 13.82
N GLU A 91 0.05 -11.36 13.30
CA GLU A 91 0.25 -12.63 12.59
C GLU A 91 0.70 -12.34 11.15
N LEU A 92 1.91 -12.76 10.79
CA LEU A 92 2.47 -12.57 9.44
C LEU A 92 2.18 -13.80 8.59
N LEU A 93 1.57 -13.59 7.42
CA LEU A 93 1.14 -14.66 6.52
C LEU A 93 1.59 -14.39 5.09
N ALA A 94 1.96 -15.44 4.35
CA ALA A 94 2.32 -15.29 2.94
C ALA A 94 1.08 -14.91 2.11
N GLY A 95 1.16 -13.80 1.39
CA GLY A 95 0.11 -13.35 0.48
C GLY A 95 0.08 -14.16 -0.81
N LYS A 96 -1.12 -14.41 -1.35
CA LYS A 96 -1.35 -15.20 -2.57
C LYS A 96 -2.03 -14.42 -3.69
N GLY A 97 -2.38 -13.17 -3.43
CA GLY A 97 -3.12 -12.30 -4.33
C GLY A 97 -4.61 -12.43 -4.06
N ASN A 98 -5.34 -11.30 -4.12
CA ASN A 98 -6.77 -11.26 -3.79
C ASN A 98 -7.11 -11.85 -2.41
N ASP A 99 -6.19 -11.71 -1.45
CA ASP A 99 -6.38 -12.23 -0.09
C ASP A 99 -7.47 -11.43 0.66
N ALA A 100 -8.05 -12.07 1.67
CA ALA A 100 -9.13 -11.48 2.45
C ALA A 100 -8.68 -10.23 3.23
N ASP A 101 -9.67 -9.40 3.56
CA ASP A 101 -9.51 -8.26 4.47
C ASP A 101 -8.95 -8.71 5.84
N THR A 102 -8.13 -7.85 6.45
CA THR A 102 -7.49 -8.08 7.76
C THR A 102 -8.10 -7.27 8.90
N VAL A 103 -9.20 -6.55 8.66
CA VAL A 103 -9.79 -5.66 9.67
C VAL A 103 -10.20 -6.46 10.91
N GLY A 104 -9.64 -6.11 12.07
CA GLY A 104 -9.91 -6.81 13.33
C GLY A 104 -9.32 -8.24 13.43
N THR A 105 -8.51 -8.69 12.47
CA THR A 105 -7.92 -10.04 12.50
C THR A 105 -6.51 -10.08 13.08
N LYS A 106 -5.85 -8.91 13.21
CA LYS A 106 -4.43 -8.77 13.56
C LYS A 106 -3.47 -9.52 12.62
N LYS A 107 -3.87 -9.69 11.35
CA LYS A 107 -3.05 -10.30 10.30
C LYS A 107 -2.41 -9.24 9.41
N VAL A 108 -1.23 -9.55 8.89
CA VAL A 108 -0.56 -8.78 7.84
C VAL A 108 -0.09 -9.75 6.76
N TRP A 109 -0.49 -9.48 5.51
CA TRP A 109 -0.06 -10.27 4.36
C TRP A 109 1.33 -9.81 3.90
N ILE A 110 2.28 -10.74 3.78
CA ILE A 110 3.61 -10.51 3.24
C ILE A 110 3.64 -11.03 1.81
N TYR A 111 3.70 -10.11 0.86
CA TYR A 111 3.71 -10.41 -0.57
C TYR A 111 5.13 -10.46 -1.12
N ASP A 112 5.36 -11.43 -1.99
CA ASP A 112 6.50 -11.43 -2.90
C ASP A 112 6.29 -10.38 -3.99
N SER A 113 6.99 -9.25 -3.89
CA SER A 113 6.80 -8.13 -4.82
C SER A 113 7.28 -8.42 -6.25
N GLU A 114 8.04 -9.50 -6.46
CA GLU A 114 8.43 -9.95 -7.80
C GLU A 114 7.27 -10.67 -8.51
N LYS A 115 6.37 -11.30 -7.73
CA LYS A 115 5.15 -11.97 -8.23
C LYS A 115 3.94 -11.04 -8.21
N PHE A 116 3.85 -10.16 -7.23
CA PHE A 116 2.77 -9.21 -7.03
C PHE A 116 3.32 -7.79 -7.14
N PRO A 117 3.52 -7.28 -8.37
CA PRO A 117 4.13 -5.98 -8.58
C PRO A 117 3.23 -4.83 -8.12
N PHE A 118 3.87 -3.70 -7.80
CA PHE A 118 3.18 -2.46 -7.47
C PHE A 118 2.63 -1.78 -8.74
N PHE A 119 1.43 -1.22 -8.63
CA PHE A 119 0.81 -0.37 -9.64
C PHE A 119 0.53 0.99 -9.02
N GLN A 120 1.08 2.04 -9.63
CA GLN A 120 0.86 3.40 -9.17
C GLN A 120 -0.62 3.79 -9.38
N GLY A 121 -1.24 4.39 -8.37
CA GLY A 121 -2.54 5.05 -8.52
C GLY A 121 -2.45 6.38 -9.27
N GLU A 122 -3.60 7.01 -9.46
CA GLU A 122 -3.80 8.30 -10.11
C GLU A 122 -2.98 9.41 -9.43
N VAL A 123 -2.68 10.48 -10.18
CA VAL A 123 -1.79 11.56 -9.70
C VAL A 123 -2.42 12.32 -8.52
N TYR A 124 -3.74 12.40 -8.46
CA TYR A 124 -4.42 13.05 -7.34
C TYR A 124 -4.23 12.29 -6.01
N HIS A 125 -4.01 10.98 -6.04
CA HIS A 125 -3.67 10.14 -4.88
C HIS A 125 -2.20 10.27 -4.40
N GLN A 126 -1.36 11.01 -5.12
CA GLN A 126 0.04 11.18 -4.73
C GLN A 126 0.21 12.44 -3.88
N PHE A 127 0.86 12.35 -2.72
CA PHE A 127 1.22 13.51 -1.88
C PHE A 127 0.07 14.50 -1.59
N HIS A 128 -1.13 13.98 -1.31
CA HIS A 128 -2.25 14.79 -0.81
C HIS A 128 -2.37 14.68 0.71
N ASP A 129 -3.19 15.56 1.29
CA ASP A 129 -3.60 15.48 2.70
C ASP A 129 -4.48 14.25 2.92
N ASP A 130 -4.37 13.66 4.11
CA ASP A 130 -5.35 12.69 4.57
C ASP A 130 -6.69 13.39 4.91
N MET A 131 -7.72 12.62 5.20
CA MET A 131 -9.03 13.12 5.62
C MET A 131 -8.95 13.98 6.88
N LEU A 132 -8.05 13.64 7.81
CA LEU A 132 -7.90 14.33 9.09
C LEU A 132 -6.56 15.08 9.22
N GLU A 133 -5.51 14.60 8.57
CA GLU A 133 -4.16 15.16 8.69
C GLU A 133 -3.81 16.11 7.54
N ARG A 134 -3.19 17.23 7.91
CA ARG A 134 -2.65 18.19 6.95
C ARG A 134 -1.13 18.08 6.92
N TYR A 135 -0.58 17.89 5.72
CA TYR A 135 0.84 17.78 5.52
C TYR A 135 1.47 19.12 5.12
N SER A 136 2.78 19.20 5.26
CA SER A 136 3.53 20.41 4.96
C SER A 136 3.48 20.77 3.47
N GLN A 137 3.65 22.06 3.16
CA GLN A 137 3.77 22.52 1.78
C GLN A 137 4.91 21.79 1.02
N GLY A 138 6.02 21.50 1.71
CA GLY A 138 7.15 20.76 1.13
C GLY A 138 6.76 19.34 0.72
N TYR A 139 5.88 18.68 1.47
CA TYR A 139 5.33 17.37 1.11
C TYR A 139 4.47 17.45 -0.16
N HIS A 140 3.56 18.43 -0.25
CA HIS A 140 2.71 18.60 -1.44
C HIS A 140 3.52 18.91 -2.71
N GLN A 141 4.62 19.67 -2.57
CA GLN A 141 5.52 20.00 -3.68
C GLN A 141 6.26 18.79 -4.27
N LEU A 142 6.37 17.68 -3.53
CA LEU A 142 6.95 16.43 -4.05
C LEU A 142 6.14 15.90 -5.24
N LYS A 143 4.82 16.13 -5.27
CA LYS A 143 3.96 15.69 -6.39
C LYS A 143 4.46 16.24 -7.73
N GLY A 144 4.63 17.56 -7.83
CA GLY A 144 5.12 18.21 -9.04
C GLY A 144 6.55 17.76 -9.38
N THR A 145 7.43 17.78 -8.38
CA THR A 145 8.83 17.39 -8.54
C THR A 145 9.00 15.98 -9.09
N LEU A 146 8.24 15.02 -8.56
CA LEU A 146 8.33 13.61 -8.98
C LEU A 146 7.60 13.33 -10.29
N LEU A 147 6.56 14.11 -10.61
CA LEU A 147 5.87 14.03 -11.89
C LEU A 147 6.76 14.56 -13.02
N ASP A 148 7.36 15.73 -12.83
CA ASP A 148 8.29 16.34 -13.80
C ASP A 148 9.55 15.48 -13.97
N GLY A 149 10.01 14.85 -12.89
CA GLY A 149 11.13 13.90 -12.91
C GLY A 149 10.77 12.50 -13.43
N GLY A 150 9.51 12.23 -13.79
CA GLY A 150 9.04 10.95 -14.32
C GLY A 150 9.07 9.79 -13.33
N LYS A 151 9.22 10.07 -12.02
CA LYS A 151 9.15 9.08 -10.94
C LYS A 151 7.73 8.66 -10.63
N ILE A 152 6.79 9.61 -10.72
CA ILE A 152 5.36 9.31 -10.86
C ILE A 152 4.90 9.72 -12.26
N LYS A 153 3.85 9.08 -12.76
CA LYS A 153 3.30 9.34 -14.10
C LYS A 153 1.79 9.40 -14.09
N LYS A 154 1.20 10.05 -15.10
CA LYS A 154 -0.23 9.89 -15.36
C LYS A 154 -0.53 8.43 -15.72
N VAL A 155 -1.62 7.91 -15.21
CA VAL A 155 -2.13 6.57 -15.50
C VAL A 155 -3.33 6.68 -16.44
N GLU A 156 -3.61 5.65 -17.22
CA GLU A 156 -4.71 5.65 -18.20
C GLU A 156 -6.06 5.31 -17.54
N CYS A 157 -6.32 5.94 -16.39
CA CYS A 157 -7.56 5.78 -15.63
C CYS A 157 -8.40 7.06 -15.72
N PRO A 158 -9.72 6.96 -15.50
CA PRO A 158 -10.58 8.12 -15.46
C PRO A 158 -10.15 9.04 -14.33
N GLU A 159 -9.71 10.26 -14.65
CA GLU A 159 -9.51 11.30 -13.66
C GLU A 159 -10.89 11.82 -13.26
N LEU A 160 -11.30 11.60 -12.01
CA LEU A 160 -12.44 12.32 -11.45
C LEU A 160 -12.01 13.79 -11.36
N GLY A 161 -12.60 14.64 -12.21
CA GLY A 161 -12.40 16.08 -12.13
C GLY A 161 -12.96 16.59 -10.80
N PHE A 162 -12.09 16.71 -9.79
CA PHE A 162 -12.35 17.46 -8.58
C PHE A 162 -11.87 18.91 -8.76
#